data_AF-A0A1G7TCV5-F1
#
_entry.id   AF-A0A1G7TCV5-F1
#
_cell.length_a   1.000
_cell.length_b   1.000
_cell.length_c   1.000
_cell.angle_alpha   90.00
_cell.angle_beta   90.00
_cell.angle_gamma   90.00
#
_symmetry.space_group_name_H-M   'P 1'
#
loop_
_entity.id
_entity.type
_entity.pdbx_description
1 polymer ?
#
loop_
_entity_poly.entity_id
_entity_poly.type
_entity_poly.pdbx_seq_one_letter_code
_entity_poly.pdbx_strand_id
1 'polypeptide(L)'
;MSQFRRDVARMLLEAEDPDLDPQARGRKFEELLIYMFDSVNDSLVAGNVSSDFAAEQIDIAVSNRGGFPGLPSQFLVECKNYSSPLDSKSVGYFLFICLSRRAELAVIVAKSGLTGNAAEQNHALSLAKAASPMGCRIVVITREDIVSLRSPSDLVDLMETRYLIAFASGGVGQ
;
A
#
# COMPACT_ATOMS: atom_id res chain seq x y z
N MET A 1 -3.11 -15.21 -21.09
CA MET A 1 -3.12 -14.23 -19.99
C MET A 1 -3.47 -14.97 -18.72
N SER A 2 -2.72 -14.83 -17.63
CA SER A 2 -2.99 -15.55 -16.37
C SER A 2 -4.37 -15.18 -15.80
N GLN A 3 -4.95 -16.04 -14.97
CA GLN A 3 -6.20 -15.75 -14.27
C GLN A 3 -6.05 -14.50 -13.39
N PHE A 4 -4.99 -14.44 -12.59
CA PHE A 4 -4.62 -13.29 -11.76
C PHE A 4 -4.65 -11.95 -12.52
N ARG A 5 -3.95 -11.86 -13.67
CA ARG A 5 -3.91 -10.61 -14.44
C ARG A 5 -5.29 -10.20 -14.96
N ARG A 6 -6.14 -11.16 -15.33
CA ARG A 6 -7.51 -10.88 -15.78
C ARG A 6 -8.35 -10.33 -14.64
N ASP A 7 -8.25 -10.93 -13.45
CA ASP A 7 -9.00 -10.50 -12.28
C ASP A 7 -8.54 -9.13 -11.78
N VAL A 8 -7.23 -8.90 -11.68
CA VAL A 8 -6.66 -7.58 -11.35
C VAL A 8 -7.15 -6.51 -12.33
N ALA A 9 -7.07 -6.77 -13.64
CA ALA A 9 -7.52 -5.81 -14.64
C ALA A 9 -9.03 -5.51 -14.53
N ARG A 10 -9.86 -6.55 -14.33
CA ARG A 10 -11.31 -6.41 -14.15
C ARG A 10 -11.64 -5.61 -12.89
N MET A 11 -11.06 -5.98 -11.75
CA MET A 11 -11.33 -5.32 -10.46
C MET A 11 -10.81 -3.88 -10.44
N LEU A 12 -9.69 -3.61 -11.12
CA LEU A 12 -9.21 -2.23 -11.29
C LEU A 12 -10.19 -1.39 -12.11
N LEU A 13 -10.74 -1.93 -13.21
CA LEU A 13 -11.77 -1.24 -13.99
C LEU A 13 -13.02 -0.96 -13.16
N GLU A 14 -13.48 -1.92 -12.36
CA GLU A 14 -14.61 -1.73 -11.43
C GLU A 14 -14.31 -0.66 -10.37
N ALA A 15 -13.08 -0.59 -9.86
CA ALA A 15 -12.67 0.42 -8.89
C ALA A 15 -12.51 1.83 -9.50
N GLU A 16 -12.30 1.92 -10.81
CA GLU A 16 -12.14 3.18 -11.55
C GLU A 16 -13.43 3.65 -12.23
N ASP A 17 -14.56 2.96 -12.02
CA ASP A 17 -15.84 3.30 -12.60
C ASP A 17 -16.25 4.75 -12.20
N PRO A 18 -16.39 5.67 -13.18
CA PRO A 18 -16.74 7.06 -12.90
C PRO A 18 -18.16 7.24 -12.35
N ASP A 19 -19.05 6.27 -12.57
CA ASP A 19 -20.44 6.31 -12.10
C ASP A 19 -20.56 5.94 -10.61
N LEU A 20 -19.50 5.39 -10.02
CA LEU A 20 -19.41 5.15 -8.57
C LEU A 20 -19.05 6.42 -7.80
N ASP A 21 -19.68 6.58 -6.64
CA ASP A 21 -19.28 7.61 -5.69
C ASP A 21 -17.86 7.35 -5.13
N PRO A 22 -17.17 8.37 -4.59
CA PRO A 22 -15.80 8.22 -4.09
C PRO A 22 -15.61 7.13 -3.02
N GLN A 23 -16.61 6.90 -2.17
CA GLN A 23 -16.53 5.88 -1.11
C GLN A 23 -16.66 4.48 -1.71
N ALA A 24 -17.57 4.30 -2.67
CA ALA A 24 -17.74 3.05 -3.40
C ALA A 24 -16.47 2.70 -4.22
N ARG A 25 -15.86 3.67 -4.90
CA ARG A 25 -14.56 3.51 -5.56
C ARG A 25 -13.45 3.13 -4.59
N GLY A 26 -13.44 3.75 -3.40
CA GLY A 26 -12.50 3.41 -2.33
C GLY A 26 -12.61 1.95 -1.90
N ARG A 27 -13.83 1.49 -1.58
CA ARG A 27 -14.10 0.09 -1.20
C ARG A 27 -13.70 -0.91 -2.29
N LYS A 28 -14.03 -0.62 -3.55
CA LYS A 28 -13.67 -1.47 -4.69
C LYS A 28 -12.15 -1.58 -4.89
N PHE A 29 -11.43 -0.48 -4.64
CA PHE A 29 -9.98 -0.49 -4.71
C PHE A 29 -9.36 -1.27 -3.54
N GLU A 30 -9.92 -1.15 -2.35
CA GLU A 30 -9.51 -1.97 -1.20
C GLU A 30 -9.74 -3.46 -1.49
N GLU A 31 -10.91 -3.84 -2.02
CA GLU A 31 -11.22 -5.22 -2.44
C GLU A 31 -10.18 -5.76 -3.45
N LEU A 32 -9.76 -4.94 -4.43
CA LEU A 32 -8.69 -5.29 -5.36
C LEU A 32 -7.37 -5.57 -4.63
N LEU A 33 -6.99 -4.72 -3.68
CA LEU A 33 -5.72 -4.89 -2.96
C LEU A 33 -5.76 -6.09 -2.03
N ILE A 34 -6.88 -6.35 -1.37
CA ILE A 34 -7.09 -7.58 -0.59
C ILE A 34 -6.89 -8.79 -1.51
N TYR A 35 -7.53 -8.82 -2.68
CA TYR A 35 -7.33 -9.91 -3.65
C TYR A 35 -5.87 -10.07 -4.07
N MET A 36 -5.17 -8.97 -4.33
CA MET A 36 -3.76 -8.99 -4.74
C MET A 36 -2.86 -9.59 -3.66
N PHE A 37 -2.98 -9.13 -2.41
CA PHE A 37 -2.17 -9.64 -1.30
C PHE A 37 -2.56 -11.08 -0.93
N ASP A 38 -3.86 -11.41 -0.93
CA ASP A 38 -4.37 -12.75 -0.60
C ASP A 38 -4.02 -13.80 -1.67
N SER A 39 -3.74 -13.35 -2.91
CA SER A 39 -3.23 -14.21 -3.98
C SER A 39 -1.78 -14.63 -3.79
N VAL A 40 -1.05 -14.06 -2.82
CA VAL A 40 0.31 -14.47 -2.46
C VAL A 40 0.21 -15.57 -1.40
N ASN A 41 0.64 -16.77 -1.77
CA ASN A 41 0.70 -17.91 -0.84
C ASN A 41 1.53 -17.57 0.40
N ASP A 42 1.26 -18.24 1.52
CA ASP A 42 1.96 -18.02 2.78
C ASP A 42 1.85 -16.56 3.28
N SER A 43 0.70 -15.93 3.01
CA SER A 43 0.27 -14.68 3.62
C SER A 43 -1.13 -14.84 4.22
N LEU A 44 -1.48 -13.97 5.16
CA LEU A 44 -2.84 -13.83 5.67
C LEU A 44 -3.19 -12.34 5.64
N VAL A 45 -4.31 -12.03 5.00
CA VAL A 45 -4.77 -10.66 4.76
C VAL A 45 -6.03 -10.38 5.58
N ALA A 46 -6.05 -9.25 6.27
CA ALA A 46 -7.24 -8.73 6.95
C ALA A 46 -7.54 -7.33 6.42
N GLY A 47 -8.73 -7.15 5.83
CA GLY A 47 -9.23 -5.85 5.38
C GLY A 47 -10.08 -5.15 6.45
N ASN A 48 -10.25 -3.83 6.31
CA ASN A 48 -11.09 -2.98 7.17
C ASN A 48 -10.86 -3.18 8.68
N VAL A 49 -9.60 -3.22 9.10
CA VAL A 49 -9.23 -3.48 10.50
C VAL A 49 -9.36 -2.18 11.31
N SER A 50 -10.35 -2.15 12.20
CA SER A 50 -10.52 -1.06 13.17
C SER A 50 -9.82 -1.38 14.49
N SER A 51 -9.25 -0.38 15.15
CA SER A 51 -8.78 -0.53 16.54
C SER A 51 -9.94 -0.81 17.50
N ASP A 52 -9.65 -1.36 18.68
CA ASP A 52 -10.66 -1.75 19.69
C ASP A 52 -11.58 -0.59 20.14
N PHE A 53 -11.18 0.65 19.89
CA PHE A 53 -11.95 1.86 20.19
C PHE A 53 -12.53 2.56 18.96
N ALA A 54 -12.45 1.93 17.79
CA ALA A 54 -12.90 2.44 16.48
C ALA A 54 -12.36 3.83 16.10
N ALA A 55 -11.25 4.26 16.73
CA ALA A 55 -10.63 5.57 16.50
C ALA A 55 -9.69 5.55 15.29
N GLU A 56 -9.16 4.37 14.95
CA GLU A 56 -8.22 4.16 13.85
C GLU A 56 -8.75 3.06 12.95
N GLN A 57 -8.91 3.36 11.66
CA GLN A 57 -9.20 2.38 10.63
C GLN A 57 -7.92 2.20 9.80
N ILE A 58 -7.50 0.94 9.64
CA ILE A 58 -6.49 0.56 8.67
C ILE A 58 -7.18 -0.23 7.57
N ASP A 59 -6.88 0.13 6.33
CA ASP A 59 -7.48 -0.51 5.16
C ASP A 59 -7.08 -1.99 5.12
N ILE A 60 -5.79 -2.32 5.19
CA ILE A 60 -5.34 -3.72 5.14
C ILE A 60 -4.16 -3.97 6.09
N ALA A 61 -4.22 -5.09 6.81
CA ALA A 61 -3.11 -5.67 7.54
C ALA A 61 -2.70 -7.00 6.90
N VAL A 62 -1.40 -7.21 6.73
CA VAL A 62 -0.84 -8.44 6.16
C VAL A 62 0.06 -9.12 7.18
N SER A 63 -0.20 -10.40 7.46
CA SER A 63 0.74 -11.30 8.13
C SER A 63 1.52 -12.07 7.07
N ASN A 64 2.81 -11.80 6.99
CA ASN A 64 3.75 -12.47 6.09
C ASN A 64 4.29 -13.73 6.76
N ARG A 65 3.85 -14.90 6.28
CA ARG A 65 4.25 -16.22 6.79
C ARG A 65 5.27 -16.92 5.88
N GLY A 66 5.88 -16.16 4.97
CA GLY A 66 6.79 -16.67 3.94
C GLY A 66 6.45 -16.19 2.53
N GLY A 67 5.27 -15.60 2.32
CA GLY A 67 4.84 -15.10 1.01
C GLY A 67 5.65 -13.93 0.47
N PHE A 68 6.28 -13.18 1.37
CA PHE A 68 7.21 -12.09 1.03
C PHE A 68 8.55 -12.29 1.78
N PRO A 69 9.42 -13.23 1.36
CA PRO A 69 10.63 -13.61 2.08
C PRO A 69 11.55 -12.46 2.54
N GLY A 70 11.61 -11.37 1.77
CA GLY A 70 12.43 -10.19 2.04
C GLY A 70 11.76 -9.11 2.89
N LEU A 71 10.50 -9.29 3.31
CA LEU A 71 9.72 -8.30 4.06
C LEU A 71 9.53 -8.68 5.54
N PRO A 72 9.19 -7.72 6.42
CA PRO A 72 8.83 -8.01 7.81
C PRO A 72 7.66 -9.00 7.95
N SER A 73 7.55 -9.60 9.14
CA SER A 73 6.53 -10.63 9.44
C SER A 73 5.10 -10.10 9.48
N GLN A 74 4.92 -8.79 9.69
CA GLN A 74 3.65 -8.09 9.50
C GLN A 74 3.92 -6.72 8.88
N PHE A 75 2.96 -6.24 8.08
CA PHE A 75 2.97 -4.87 7.58
C PHE A 75 1.55 -4.35 7.38
N LEU A 76 1.41 -3.02 7.33
CA LEU A 76 0.14 -2.35 7.12
C LEU A 76 0.12 -1.72 5.73
N VAL A 77 -1.07 -1.68 5.13
CA VAL A 77 -1.30 -1.07 3.82
C VAL A 77 -2.42 -0.04 3.95
N GLU A 78 -2.15 1.16 3.48
CA GLU A 78 -3.14 2.22 3.27
C GLU A 78 -3.39 2.34 1.77
N CYS A 79 -4.67 2.39 1.38
CA CYS A 79 -5.09 2.55 0.01
C CYS A 79 -5.87 3.85 -0.16
N LYS A 80 -5.50 4.66 -1.15
CA LYS A 80 -6.31 5.82 -1.54
C LYS A 80 -6.52 5.79 -3.04
N ASN A 81 -7.76 5.48 -3.44
CA ASN A 81 -8.21 5.54 -4.83
C ASN A 81 -8.61 6.97 -5.25
N TYR A 82 -7.96 8.00 -4.72
CA TYR A 82 -8.31 9.37 -5.09
C TYR A 82 -7.76 9.72 -6.48
N SER A 83 -8.52 10.51 -7.23
CA SER A 83 -8.04 11.26 -8.39
C SER A 83 -7.01 12.33 -8.01
N SER A 84 -6.87 12.61 -6.72
CA SER A 84 -5.94 13.60 -6.15
C SER A 84 -4.81 12.90 -5.40
N PRO A 85 -3.60 13.49 -5.37
CA PRO A 85 -2.47 12.88 -4.67
C PRO A 85 -2.69 12.79 -3.15
N LEU A 86 -2.02 11.84 -2.48
CA LEU A 86 -2.10 11.71 -1.02
C LEU A 86 -1.57 13.00 -0.37
N ASP A 87 -2.33 13.61 0.54
CA ASP A 87 -1.81 14.76 1.27
C ASP A 87 -0.83 14.31 2.38
N SER A 88 0.11 15.18 2.72
CA SER A 88 1.11 14.93 3.77
C SER A 88 0.48 14.62 5.14
N LYS A 89 -0.73 15.14 5.40
CA LYS A 89 -1.50 14.86 6.62
C LYS A 89 -1.91 13.39 6.72
N SER A 90 -2.45 12.83 5.63
CA SER A 90 -2.86 11.43 5.56
C SER A 90 -1.66 10.49 5.67
N VAL A 91 -0.54 10.82 4.99
CA VAL A 91 0.72 10.09 5.15
C VAL A 91 1.18 10.10 6.62
N GLY A 92 1.19 11.29 7.25
CA GLY A 92 1.62 11.44 8.63
C GLY A 92 0.76 10.67 9.62
N TYR A 93 -0.56 10.68 9.43
CA TYR A 93 -1.50 9.92 10.27
C TYR A 93 -1.30 8.41 10.12
N PHE A 94 -1.16 7.91 8.90
CA PHE A 94 -0.87 6.50 8.66
C PHE A 94 0.47 6.08 9.29
N LEU A 95 1.52 6.88 9.14
CA LEU A 95 2.82 6.61 9.76
C LEU A 95 2.75 6.63 11.28
N PHE A 96 1.97 7.54 11.87
CA PHE A 96 1.72 7.53 13.31
C PHE A 96 1.12 6.18 13.76
N ILE A 97 0.13 5.67 13.04
CA ILE A 97 -0.46 4.36 13.33
C ILE A 97 0.60 3.25 13.19
N CYS A 98 1.36 3.22 12.09
CA CYS A 98 2.43 2.24 11.88
C CYS A 98 3.45 2.24 13.03
N LEU A 99 3.95 3.43 13.41
CA LEU A 99 4.92 3.57 14.49
C LEU A 99 4.34 3.18 15.85
N SER A 100 3.08 3.53 16.13
CA SER A 100 2.41 3.15 17.38
C SER A 100 2.28 1.62 17.54
N ARG A 101 2.16 0.90 16.40
CA ARG A 101 2.06 -0.56 16.33
C ARG A 101 3.41 -1.24 16.07
N ARG A 102 4.51 -0.48 16.01
CA ARG A 102 5.86 -0.93 15.65
C ARG A 102 5.91 -1.69 14.30
N ALA A 103 5.08 -1.29 13.35
CA ALA A 103 5.15 -1.81 11.99
C ALA A 103 6.46 -1.35 11.34
N GLU A 104 7.28 -2.30 10.89
CA GLU A 104 8.56 -2.03 10.25
C GLU A 104 8.40 -1.58 8.78
N LEU A 105 7.25 -1.91 8.19
CA LEU A 105 6.90 -1.60 6.82
C LEU A 105 5.49 -1.01 6.76
N ALA A 106 5.40 0.17 6.14
CA ALA A 106 4.18 0.85 5.75
C ALA A 106 4.07 0.81 4.22
N VAL A 107 2.97 0.31 3.70
CA VAL A 107 2.72 0.25 2.25
C VAL A 107 1.64 1.27 1.91
N ILE A 108 1.91 2.14 0.94
CA ILE A 108 0.94 3.12 0.46
C ILE A 108 0.63 2.79 -0.99
N VAL A 109 -0.64 2.51 -1.28
CA VAL A 109 -1.11 2.31 -2.65
C VAL A 109 -1.86 3.54 -3.13
N ALA A 110 -1.31 4.22 -4.14
CA ALA A 110 -1.81 5.50 -4.63
C ALA A 110 -1.72 5.60 -6.15
N LYS A 111 -2.77 6.11 -6.80
CA LYS A 111 -2.87 6.16 -8.27
C LYS A 111 -1.68 6.85 -8.97
N SER A 112 -1.05 7.84 -8.34
CA SER A 112 0.06 8.62 -8.91
C SER A 112 1.27 8.73 -7.97
N GLY A 113 1.47 7.73 -7.09
CA GLY A 113 2.53 7.75 -6.08
C GLY A 113 2.24 8.69 -4.91
N LEU A 114 3.28 9.07 -4.14
CA LEU A 114 3.07 9.81 -2.88
C LEU A 114 2.43 11.18 -3.08
N THR A 115 2.81 11.99 -4.09
CA THR A 115 2.04 13.21 -4.45
C THR A 115 2.33 13.72 -5.89
N GLY A 116 1.48 14.61 -6.44
CA GLY A 116 1.64 15.26 -7.75
C GLY A 116 2.12 16.71 -7.72
N ASN A 117 2.44 17.27 -6.54
CA ASN A 117 3.03 18.61 -6.38
C ASN A 117 4.40 18.46 -5.70
N ALA A 118 5.46 19.03 -6.28
CA ALA A 118 6.81 18.95 -5.74
C ALA A 118 6.91 19.36 -4.26
N ALA A 119 6.15 20.36 -3.82
CA ALA A 119 6.14 20.81 -2.42
C ALA A 119 5.55 19.75 -1.47
N GLU A 120 4.39 19.18 -1.81
CA GLU A 120 3.75 18.11 -1.03
C GLU A 120 4.57 16.82 -1.11
N GLN A 121 5.19 16.52 -2.26
CA GLN A 121 6.05 15.35 -2.44
C GLN A 121 7.27 15.42 -1.50
N ASN A 122 7.85 16.62 -1.37
CA ASN A 122 8.93 16.88 -0.42
C ASN A 122 8.48 16.70 1.04
N HIS A 123 7.23 17.04 1.38
CA HIS A 123 6.70 16.84 2.73
C HIS A 123 6.43 15.36 3.02
N ALA A 124 5.74 14.64 2.14
CA ALA A 124 5.51 13.21 2.28
C ALA A 124 6.84 12.41 2.35
N LEU A 125 7.81 12.77 1.51
CA LEU A 125 9.16 12.19 1.54
C LEU A 125 9.91 12.54 2.83
N SER A 126 9.76 13.76 3.34
CA SER A 126 10.35 14.17 4.63
C SER A 126 9.77 13.36 5.79
N LEU A 127 8.45 13.14 5.82
CA LEU A 127 7.80 12.30 6.83
C LEU A 127 8.31 10.86 6.78
N ALA A 128 8.45 10.30 5.58
CA ALA A 128 8.97 8.95 5.39
C ALA A 128 10.43 8.81 5.85
N LYS A 129 11.27 9.80 5.53
CA LYS A 129 12.66 9.87 6.00
C LYS A 129 12.73 10.02 7.53
N ALA A 130 11.76 10.69 8.15
CA ALA A 130 11.68 10.80 9.60
C ALA A 130 11.22 9.50 10.27
N ALA A 131 10.36 8.71 9.62
CA ALA A 131 9.89 7.42 10.11
C ALA A 131 10.97 6.31 10.03
N SER A 132 11.85 6.38 9.03
CA SER A 132 12.93 5.42 8.80
C SER A 132 13.85 5.18 10.01
N PRO A 133 14.45 6.21 10.66
CA PRO A 133 15.26 6.01 11.87
C PRO A 133 14.44 5.52 13.07
N MET A 134 13.11 5.67 13.03
CA MET A 134 12.19 5.11 14.02
C MET A 134 11.82 3.64 13.73
N GLY A 135 12.39 3.04 12.68
CA GLY A 135 12.23 1.63 12.32
C GLY A 135 11.14 1.35 11.29
N CYS A 136 10.44 2.37 10.76
CA CYS A 136 9.37 2.19 9.79
C CYS A 136 9.77 2.72 8.41
N ARG A 137 9.82 1.84 7.41
CA ARG A 137 10.10 2.20 6.00
C ARG A 137 8.82 2.22 5.19
N ILE A 138 8.82 2.99 4.11
CA ILE A 138 7.67 3.12 3.21
C ILE A 138 7.96 2.45 1.87
N VAL A 139 7.02 1.62 1.43
CA VAL A 139 6.90 1.17 0.04
C VAL A 139 5.67 1.81 -0.57
N VAL A 140 5.82 2.33 -1.79
CA VAL A 140 4.71 2.93 -2.53
C VAL A 140 4.38 2.03 -3.69
N ILE A 141 3.10 1.79 -3.97
CA ILE A 141 2.61 1.07 -5.15
C ILE A 141 1.70 2.00 -5.94
N THR A 142 1.96 2.15 -7.23
CA THR A 142 1.16 2.97 -8.14
C THR A 142 0.19 2.15 -8.97
N ARG A 143 -0.72 2.85 -9.65
CA ARG A 143 -1.63 2.22 -10.61
C ARG A 143 -0.86 1.55 -11.75
N GLU A 144 0.20 2.18 -12.25
CA GLU A 144 1.04 1.64 -13.31
C GLU A 144 1.66 0.31 -12.89
N ASP A 145 2.09 0.20 -11.64
CA ASP A 145 2.60 -1.06 -11.09
C ASP A 145 1.52 -2.13 -11.12
N ILE A 146 0.32 -1.84 -10.58
CA ILE A 146 -0.82 -2.77 -10.56
C ILE A 146 -1.13 -3.29 -11.96
N VAL A 147 -1.16 -2.39 -12.97
CA VAL A 147 -1.42 -2.74 -14.37
C VAL A 147 -0.31 -3.61 -14.97
N SER A 148 0.93 -3.46 -14.48
CA SER A 148 2.08 -4.23 -14.96
C SER A 148 2.11 -5.68 -14.44
N LEU A 149 1.43 -5.95 -13.31
CA LEU A 149 1.45 -7.27 -12.67
C LEU A 149 0.79 -8.35 -13.55
N ARG A 150 1.46 -9.48 -13.66
CA ARG A 150 1.05 -10.65 -14.44
C ARG A 150 0.82 -11.85 -13.55
N SER A 151 1.44 -11.93 -12.39
CA SER A 151 1.25 -12.97 -11.39
C SER A 151 1.47 -12.45 -9.98
N PRO A 152 1.05 -13.20 -8.95
CA PRO A 152 1.37 -12.86 -7.55
C PRO A 152 2.87 -12.73 -7.29
N SER A 153 3.71 -13.51 -8.00
CA SER A 153 5.17 -13.38 -7.94
C SER A 153 5.68 -11.98 -8.31
N ASP A 154 5.03 -11.32 -9.28
CA ASP A 154 5.44 -9.97 -9.70
C ASP A 154 5.18 -8.96 -8.57
N LEU A 155 4.13 -9.18 -7.76
CA LEU A 155 3.86 -8.36 -6.57
C LEU A 155 4.94 -8.58 -5.50
N VAL A 156 5.36 -9.83 -5.29
CA VAL A 156 6.45 -10.16 -4.36
C VAL A 156 7.74 -9.47 -4.79
N ASP A 157 8.14 -9.64 -6.06
CA ASP A 157 9.35 -9.04 -6.61
C ASP A 157 9.32 -7.51 -6.50
N LEU A 158 8.19 -6.88 -6.82
CA LEU A 158 7.99 -5.44 -6.69
C LEU A 158 8.19 -4.97 -5.25
N MET A 159 7.52 -5.63 -4.30
CA MET A 159 7.53 -5.26 -2.90
C MET A 159 8.92 -5.42 -2.27
N GLU A 160 9.60 -6.54 -2.53
CA GLU A 160 10.95 -6.77 -2.03
C GLU A 160 11.96 -5.80 -2.63
N THR A 161 11.86 -5.54 -3.94
CA THR A 161 12.72 -4.58 -4.63
C THR A 161 12.57 -3.19 -4.01
N ARG A 162 11.32 -2.74 -3.82
CA ARG A 162 11.07 -1.42 -3.23
C ARG A 162 11.46 -1.36 -1.77
N TYR A 163 11.24 -2.42 -1.00
CA TYR A 163 11.67 -2.44 0.39
C TYR A 163 13.20 -2.38 0.52
N LEU A 164 13.92 -3.09 -0.35
CA LEU A 164 15.38 -3.00 -0.45
C LEU A 164 15.83 -1.58 -0.84
N ILE A 165 15.17 -0.96 -1.81
CA ILE A 165 15.43 0.44 -2.18
C ILE A 165 15.16 1.36 -0.99
N ALA A 166 14.06 1.19 -0.27
CA ALA A 166 13.72 1.99 0.90
C ALA A 166 14.78 1.87 2.01
N PHE A 167 15.28 0.66 2.22
CA PHE A 167 16.40 0.40 3.12
C PHE A 167 17.67 1.14 2.67
N ALA A 168 18.03 1.03 1.40
CA ALA A 168 19.25 1.63 0.86
C ALA A 168 19.18 3.16 0.73
N SER A 169 18.01 3.72 0.44
CA SER A 169 17.79 5.15 0.15
C SER A 169 17.50 5.98 1.41
N GLY A 170 17.28 5.34 2.56
CA GLY A 170 17.02 6.00 3.83
C GLY A 170 15.54 6.23 4.15
N GLY A 171 14.61 5.53 3.50
CA GLY A 171 13.24 5.42 4.02
C GLY A 171 12.12 5.15 3.02
N VAL A 172 12.35 5.30 1.70
CA VAL A 172 11.29 5.19 0.69
C VAL A 172 11.72 4.39 -0.53
N GLY A 173 10.90 3.42 -0.91
CA GLY A 173 10.98 2.70 -2.17
C GLY A 173 9.76 2.98 -3.05
N GLN A 174 9.99 3.53 -4.23
CA GLN A 174 9.00 3.74 -5.29
C GLN A 174 9.60 3.29 -6.62
#